data_AF-A0A256ZTA3-F1
#
_entry.id   AF-A0A256ZTA3-F1
#
_cell.length_a   1.000
_cell.length_b   1.000
_cell.length_c   1.000
_cell.angle_alpha   90.00
_cell.angle_beta   90.00
_cell.angle_gamma   90.00
#
_symmetry.space_group_name_H-M   'P 1'
#
loop_
_entity.id
_entity.type
_entity.pdbx_description
1 polymer ?
#
loop_
_entity_poly.entity_id
_entity_poly.type
_entity_poly.pdbx_seq_one_letter_code
_entity_poly.pdbx_strand_id
1 'polypeptide(L)' 'MLKTGTFRYYPFNEKVLNLFDTTKAEEIHDKIIVSTVKALKADALITKDKNISRLKEVKTIWS' A
#
# COMPACT_ATOMS: atom_id res chain seq x y z
N MET A 1 20.43 -8.98 19.56
CA MET A 1 19.36 -9.80 18.93
C MET A 1 18.19 -8.89 18.65
N LEU A 2 17.99 -8.48 17.39
CA LEU A 2 16.81 -7.69 17.02
C LEU A 2 15.59 -8.59 17.25
N LYS A 3 14.65 -8.16 18.11
CA LYS A 3 13.33 -8.79 18.21
C LYS A 3 12.78 -8.90 16.79
N THR A 4 12.46 -10.11 16.34
CA THR A 4 11.67 -10.32 15.13
C THR A 4 10.30 -9.69 15.37
N GLY A 5 10.15 -8.43 14.99
CA GLY A 5 8.86 -7.76 14.99
C GLY A 5 7.92 -8.60 14.14
N THR A 6 6.85 -9.11 14.74
CA THR A 6 5.86 -9.91 14.02
C THR A 6 5.11 -8.97 13.09
N PHE A 7 5.47 -8.96 11.81
CA PHE A 7 4.72 -8.21 10.80
C PHE A 7 3.37 -8.88 10.61
N ARG A 8 2.30 -8.08 10.64
CA ARG A 8 0.97 -8.56 10.25
C ARG A 8 0.89 -8.59 8.73
N TYR A 9 0.66 -9.77 8.18
CA TYR A 9 0.38 -9.94 6.75
C TYR A 9 -1.08 -9.63 6.47
N TYR A 10 -1.34 -8.89 5.39
CA TYR A 10 -2.68 -8.59 4.93
C TYR A 10 -2.93 -9.31 3.61
N PRO A 11 -4.00 -10.13 3.51
CA PRO A 11 -4.27 -10.89 2.31
C PRO A 11 -4.81 -9.99 1.19
N PHE A 12 -4.51 -10.35 -0.05
CA PHE A 12 -5.22 -9.82 -1.21
C PHE A 12 -6.61 -10.46 -1.27
N ASN A 13 -7.65 -9.70 -0.98
CA ASN A 13 -9.04 -10.16 -0.91
C ASN A 13 -9.97 -9.20 -1.67
N GLU A 14 -11.27 -9.52 -1.73
CA GLU A 14 -12.28 -8.72 -2.44
C GLU A 14 -12.33 -7.26 -2.00
N LYS A 15 -12.09 -6.95 -0.71
CA LYS A 15 -12.05 -5.56 -0.22
C LYS A 15 -10.91 -4.77 -0.86
N VAL A 16 -9.75 -5.39 -1.05
CA VAL A 16 -8.61 -4.78 -1.73
C VAL A 16 -8.87 -4.71 -3.24
N LEU A 17 -9.40 -5.79 -3.84
CA LEU A 17 -9.71 -5.84 -5.27
C LEU A 17 -10.71 -4.77 -5.70
N ASN A 18 -11.76 -4.54 -4.92
CA ASN A 18 -12.80 -3.53 -5.19
C ASN A 18 -12.27 -2.09 -5.22
N LEU A 19 -11.04 -1.85 -4.76
CA LEU A 19 -10.40 -0.53 -4.78
C LEU A 19 -9.44 -0.34 -5.96
N PHE A 20 -9.23 -1.35 -6.80
CA PHE A 20 -8.28 -1.27 -7.92
C PHE A 20 -8.59 -0.15 -8.90
N ASP A 21 -9.86 0.09 -9.19
CA ASP A 21 -10.28 1.15 -10.12
C ASP A 21 -10.19 2.55 -9.50
N THR A 22 -9.91 2.63 -8.19
CA THR A 22 -9.75 3.90 -7.46
C THR A 22 -8.30 4.36 -7.37
N THR A 23 -7.34 3.58 -7.89
CA THR A 23 -5.91 3.89 -7.87
C THR A 23 -5.37 4.24 -9.25
N LYS A 24 -4.42 5.18 -9.28
CA LYS A 24 -3.70 5.62 -10.49
C LYS A 24 -2.45 4.77 -10.76
N ALA A 25 -2.11 3.84 -9.86
CA ALA A 25 -1.01 2.91 -10.09
C ALA A 25 -1.24 2.12 -11.39
N GLU A 26 -0.23 2.02 -12.24
CA GLU A 26 -0.32 1.28 -13.51
C GLU A 26 -0.04 -0.21 -13.28
N GLU A 27 0.99 -0.49 -12.48
CA GLU A 27 1.45 -1.83 -12.15
C GLU A 27 0.54 -2.55 -11.15
N ILE A 28 0.28 -3.83 -11.39
CA ILE A 28 -0.62 -4.65 -10.56
C ILE A 28 -0.17 -4.73 -9.10
N HIS A 29 1.14 -4.81 -8.84
CA HIS A 29 1.68 -4.90 -7.49
C HIS A 29 1.51 -3.58 -6.73
N ASP A 30 1.73 -2.44 -7.39
CA ASP A 30 1.47 -1.12 -6.81
C ASP A 30 -0.02 -0.91 -6.54
N LYS A 31 -0.90 -1.38 -7.45
CA LYS A 31 -2.35 -1.39 -7.22
C LYS A 31 -2.71 -2.15 -5.96
N ILE A 32 -2.14 -3.34 -5.74
CA ILE A 32 -2.39 -4.14 -4.53
C ILE A 32 -1.93 -3.39 -3.28
N ILE A 33 -0.71 -2.81 -3.30
CA ILE A 33 -0.15 -2.10 -2.14
C ILE A 33 -0.99 -0.89 -1.78
N VAL A 34 -1.25 0.02 -2.74
CA VAL A 34 -2.03 1.24 -2.51
C VAL A 34 -3.45 0.90 -2.07
N SER A 35 -4.09 -0.08 -2.70
CA SER A 35 -5.44 -0.51 -2.35
C SER A 35 -5.51 -1.13 -0.96
N THR A 36 -4.48 -1.88 -0.55
CA THR A 36 -4.38 -2.44 0.81
C THR A 36 -4.28 -1.32 1.85
N VAL A 37 -3.45 -0.30 1.61
CA VAL A 37 -3.30 0.85 2.50
C VAL A 37 -4.63 1.60 2.65
N LYS A 38 -5.34 1.84 1.54
CA LYS A 38 -6.68 2.46 1.52
C LYS A 38 -7.70 1.61 2.28
N ALA A 39 -7.76 0.30 2.03
CA ALA A 39 -8.69 -0.62 2.69
C ALA A 39 -8.51 -0.67 4.21
N LEU A 40 -7.26 -0.63 4.67
CA LEU A 40 -6.92 -0.62 6.09
C LEU A 40 -7.08 0.76 6.75
N LYS A 41 -7.27 1.82 5.95
CA LYS A 41 -7.17 3.22 6.39
C LYS A 41 -5.88 3.46 7.18
N ALA A 42 -4.78 2.87 6.70
CA ALA A 42 -3.49 2.97 7.38
C ALA A 42 -2.97 4.42 7.33
N ASP A 43 -2.31 4.86 8.39
CA ASP A 43 -1.83 6.23 8.53
C ASP A 43 -0.83 6.64 7.44
N ALA A 44 0.01 5.69 7.01
CA ALA A 44 0.96 5.89 5.93
C ALA A 44 1.47 4.56 5.35
N LEU A 45 2.03 4.64 4.15
CA LEU A 45 2.83 3.61 3.49
C LEU A 45 4.32 3.91 3.63
N ILE A 46 5.09 2.97 4.15
CA ILE A 46 6.56 3.06 4.14
C ILE A 46 7.06 2.53 2.80
N THR A 47 7.65 3.39 1.97
CA THR A 47 8.18 3.00 0.66
C THR A 47 9.25 3.96 0.17
N LYS A 48 10.27 3.44 -0.51
CA LYS A 48 11.25 4.22 -1.29
C LYS A 48 10.84 4.37 -2.76
N ASP A 49 9.71 3.77 -3.14
CA ASP A 49 9.22 3.80 -4.51
C ASP A 49 8.69 5.20 -4.86
N LYS A 50 9.35 5.82 -5.83
CA LYS A 50 9.00 7.17 -6.29
C LYS A 50 7.75 7.17 -7.16
N ASN A 51 7.41 6.08 -7.84
CA ASN A 51 6.19 5.98 -8.63
C ASN A 51 4.99 6.03 -7.70
N ILE A 52 4.96 5.18 -6.67
CA ILE A 52 3.90 5.21 -5.64
C ILE A 52 3.83 6.57 -4.94
N SER A 53 4.98 7.13 -4.54
CA SER A 53 5.02 8.43 -3.86
C SER A 53 4.47 9.58 -4.72
N ARG A 54 4.64 9.51 -6.04
CA ARG A 54 4.12 10.52 -6.99
C ARG A 54 2.61 10.43 -7.20
N LEU A 55 1.98 9.28 -6.93
CA LEU A 55 0.52 9.13 -7.05
C LEU A 55 -0.23 10.06 -6.09
N LYS A 56 0.36 10.36 -4.91
CA LYS A 56 -0.22 11.18 -3.83
C LYS A 56 -1.59 10.67 -3.34
N GLU A 57 -1.88 9.38 -3.54
CA GLU A 57 -3.15 8.76 -3.16
C GLU A 57 -3.17 8.23 -1.72
N VAL A 58 -1.98 7.99 -1.17
CA VAL A 58 -1.76 7.59 0.22
C VAL A 58 -0.58 8.39 0.75
N LYS A 59 -0.56 8.68 2.05
CA LYS A 59 0.60 9.31 2.69
C LYS A 59 1.78 8.34 2.62
N THR A 60 2.92 8.77 2.10
CA THR A 60 4.16 7.97 2.10
C THR A 60 5.15 8.49 3.13
N ILE A 61 5.90 7.58 3.73
CA ILE A 61 7.04 7.87 4.62
C ILE A 61 8.23 7.15 4.01
N TRP A 62 9.38 7.83 3.92
CA TRP A 62 10.61 7.36 3.27
C TRP A 62 10.71 7.61 1.75
N SER A 63 10.16 8.73 1.28
CA SER A 63 10.19 9.20 -0.12
C SER A 63 11.58 9.62 -0.60
#